data_AF-A0A0P8W3U0-F1
#
_entry.id   AF-A0A0P8W3U0-F1
#
_cell.length_a   1.000
_cell.length_b   1.000
_cell.length_c   1.000
_cell.angle_alpha   90.00
_cell.angle_beta   90.00
_cell.angle_gamma   90.00
#
_symmetry.space_group_name_H-M   'P 1'
#
loop_
_entity.id
_entity.type
_entity.pdbx_description
1 polymer ?
#
loop_
_entity_poly.entity_id
_entity_poly.type
_entity_poly.pdbx_seq_one_letter_code
_entity_poly.pdbx_strand_id
1 'polypeptide(L)'
;MKKLLFYIPAIMFILFYGIVALSGFSVISPVVAIWLLLWFISGFLLNKNYFWGSLLGTLPAIHLVYMGTQETGQIISEASIGIVVLIFYLICGYWIYRKNIKLSHKL
;
A
#
# COMPACT_ATOMS: atom_id res chain seq x y z
N MET A 1 -7.70 -6.61 13.23
CA MET A 1 -7.92 -5.58 12.20
C MET A 1 -9.28 -5.73 11.53
N LYS A 2 -10.08 -4.67 11.61
CA LYS A 2 -11.30 -4.54 10.81
C LYS A 2 -10.91 -4.60 9.31
N LYS A 3 -11.77 -5.19 8.48
CA LYS A 3 -11.52 -5.41 7.04
C LYS A 3 -11.17 -4.14 6.26
N LEU A 4 -11.71 -2.99 6.69
CA LEU A 4 -11.43 -1.69 6.09
C LEU A 4 -9.98 -1.22 6.26
N LEU A 5 -9.27 -1.68 7.30
CA LEU A 5 -7.91 -1.22 7.58
C LEU A 5 -6.95 -1.55 6.45
N PHE A 6 -7.15 -2.66 5.73
CA PHE A 6 -6.29 -3.07 4.61
C PHE A 6 -6.28 -2.10 3.41
N TYR A 7 -7.25 -1.18 3.36
CA TYR A 7 -7.38 -0.20 2.30
C TYR A 7 -6.79 1.17 2.69
N ILE A 8 -6.24 1.34 3.90
CA ILE A 8 -5.70 2.62 4.36
C ILE A 8 -4.69 3.22 3.36
N PRO A 9 -3.66 2.48 2.90
CA PRO A 9 -2.72 3.03 1.92
C PRO A 9 -3.41 3.48 0.64
N ALA A 10 -4.31 2.66 0.08
CA ALA A 10 -5.06 3.01 -1.12
C ALA A 10 -5.87 4.30 -0.94
N ILE A 11 -6.63 4.41 0.16
CA ILE A 11 -7.46 5.59 0.44
C ILE A 11 -6.60 6.84 0.62
N MET A 12 -5.52 6.75 1.39
CA MET A 12 -4.62 7.88 1.61
C MET A 12 -4.01 8.41 0.31
N PHE A 13 -3.48 7.53 -0.55
CA PHE A 13 -2.86 7.95 -1.80
C PHE A 13 -3.87 8.38 -2.87
N ILE A 14 -5.08 7.78 -2.90
CA ILE A 14 -6.17 8.28 -3.77
C ILE A 14 -6.53 9.71 -3.40
N LEU A 15 -6.67 10.02 -2.10
CA LEU A 15 -6.98 11.38 -1.65
C LEU A 15 -5.85 12.35 -2.00
N PHE A 16 -4.60 11.97 -1.73
CA PHE A 16 -3.44 12.80 -2.05
C PHE A 16 -3.34 13.12 -3.55
N TYR A 17 -3.32 12.10 -4.40
CA TYR A 17 -3.22 12.31 -5.85
C TYR A 17 -4.49 12.91 -6.45
N GLY A 18 -5.66 12.68 -5.85
CA GLY A 18 -6.91 13.32 -6.25
C GLY A 18 -6.87 14.83 -6.05
N ILE A 19 -6.35 15.30 -4.91
CA ILE A 19 -6.15 16.74 -4.66
C ILE A 19 -5.12 17.32 -5.64
N VAL A 20 -4.01 16.62 -5.88
CA VAL A 20 -2.99 17.05 -6.85
C VAL A 20 -3.58 17.17 -8.25
N ALA A 21 -4.38 16.20 -8.70
CA ALA A 21 -5.04 16.23 -10.01
C ALA A 21 -5.99 17.43 -10.17
N LEU A 22 -6.71 17.80 -9.11
CA LEU A 22 -7.63 18.95 -9.11
C LEU A 22 -6.91 20.30 -9.04
N SER A 23 -5.67 20.33 -8.52
CA SER A 23 -4.90 21.56 -8.34
C SER A 23 -4.30 22.14 -9.63
N GLY A 24 -4.45 21.46 -10.77
CA GLY A 24 -3.91 21.90 -12.06
C GLY A 24 -2.39 21.73 -12.20
N PHE A 25 -1.70 21.21 -11.19
CA PHE A 25 -0.27 20.94 -11.21
C PHE A 25 0.06 19.64 -11.98
N SER A 26 0.56 19.80 -13.20
CA SER A 26 1.48 18.89 -13.91
C SER A 26 1.03 17.45 -14.22
N VAL A 27 1.76 16.84 -15.16
CA VAL A 27 1.55 15.49 -15.71
C VAL A 27 1.78 14.44 -14.61
N ILE A 28 0.70 13.89 -14.05
CA ILE A 28 0.80 12.72 -13.17
C ILE A 28 1.27 11.53 -13.99
N SER A 29 2.35 10.90 -13.57
CA SER A 29 2.85 9.69 -14.24
C SER A 29 1.77 8.60 -14.25
N PRO A 30 1.45 7.98 -15.41
CA PRO A 30 0.49 6.88 -15.50
C PRO A 30 0.81 5.72 -14.56
N VAL A 31 2.08 5.57 -14.17
CA VAL A 31 2.55 4.55 -13.23
C VAL A 31 1.90 4.70 -11.86
N VAL A 32 1.54 5.91 -11.44
CA VAL A 32 0.82 6.17 -10.17
C VAL A 32 -0.53 5.45 -10.15
N ALA A 33 -1.27 5.46 -11.25
CA ALA A 33 -2.56 4.78 -11.35
C ALA A 33 -2.42 3.26 -11.18
N ILE A 34 -1.34 2.67 -11.71
CA ILE A 34 -1.01 1.26 -11.55
C ILE A 34 -0.76 0.95 -10.06
N TRP A 35 0.01 1.78 -9.37
CA TRP A 35 0.28 1.59 -7.94
C TRP A 35 -0.97 1.71 -7.06
N LEU A 36 -1.85 2.68 -7.34
CA LEU A 36 -3.14 2.82 -6.66
C LEU A 36 -4.01 1.58 -6.85
N LEU A 37 -4.05 1.04 -8.07
CA LEU A 37 -4.77 -0.19 -8.38
C LEU A 37 -4.19 -1.38 -7.61
N LEU A 38 -2.86 -1.50 -7.52
CA LEU A 38 -2.20 -2.56 -6.75
C LEU A 38 -2.55 -2.50 -5.26
N TRP A 39 -2.53 -1.31 -4.65
CA TRP A 39 -2.95 -1.15 -3.25
C TRP A 39 -4.43 -1.50 -3.04
N PHE A 40 -5.29 -1.17 -4.00
CA PHE A 40 -6.71 -1.53 -3.92
C PHE A 40 -6.92 -3.06 -4.01
N ILE A 41 -6.28 -3.72 -4.99
CA ILE A 41 -6.32 -5.19 -5.15
C ILE A 41 -5.74 -5.88 -3.91
N SER A 42 -4.64 -5.35 -3.38
CA SER A 42 -4.03 -5.82 -2.14
C SER A 42 -5.03 -5.78 -0.97
N GLY A 43 -5.70 -4.65 -0.76
CA GLY A 43 -6.74 -4.51 0.26
C GLY A 43 -7.89 -5.50 0.08
N PHE A 44 -8.33 -5.71 -1.16
CA PHE A 44 -9.37 -6.69 -1.50
C PHE A 44 -8.98 -8.14 -1.21
N LEU A 45 -7.76 -8.55 -1.58
CA LEU A 45 -7.26 -9.89 -1.30
C LEU A 45 -7.09 -10.14 0.21
N LEU A 46 -6.53 -9.17 0.95
CA LEU A 46 -6.37 -9.26 2.40
C LEU A 46 -7.72 -9.34 3.12
N ASN A 47 -8.74 -8.60 2.63
CA ASN A 47 -10.11 -8.66 3.15
C ASN A 47 -10.73 -10.07 3.00
N LYS A 48 -10.37 -10.78 1.93
CA LYS A 48 -10.73 -12.18 1.69
C LYS A 48 -9.82 -13.20 2.40
N ASN A 49 -8.88 -12.75 3.23
CA ASN A 49 -7.87 -13.56 3.94
C ASN A 49 -6.84 -14.24 3.02
N TYR A 50 -6.63 -13.74 1.81
CA TYR A 50 -5.53 -14.21 0.96
C TYR A 50 -4.24 -13.49 1.32
N PHE A 51 -3.26 -14.25 1.82
CA PHE A 51 -1.93 -13.72 2.19
C PHE A 51 -1.22 -13.02 1.03
N TRP A 52 -1.41 -13.51 -0.21
CA TRP A 52 -0.86 -12.93 -1.43
C TRP A 52 -1.20 -11.45 -1.63
N GLY A 53 -2.30 -10.97 -1.05
CA GLY A 53 -2.63 -9.56 -1.03
C GLY A 53 -1.53 -8.70 -0.39
N SER A 54 -0.87 -9.20 0.66
CA SER A 54 0.26 -8.51 1.30
C SER A 54 1.40 -8.24 0.33
N LEU A 55 1.76 -9.21 -0.51
CA LEU A 55 2.86 -9.10 -1.46
C LEU A 55 2.57 -8.04 -2.53
N LEU A 56 1.32 -7.98 -3.00
CA LEU A 56 0.91 -6.94 -3.96
C LEU A 56 0.96 -5.53 -3.37
N GLY A 57 0.68 -5.38 -2.07
CA GLY A 57 0.75 -4.09 -1.39
C GLY A 57 2.18 -3.64 -1.09
N THR A 58 3.10 -4.59 -0.88
CA THR A 58 4.52 -4.29 -0.65
C THR A 58 5.25 -3.80 -1.90
N LEU A 59 4.87 -4.23 -3.10
CA LEU A 59 5.51 -3.80 -4.37
C LEU A 59 5.53 -2.27 -4.55
N PRO A 60 4.37 -1.57 -4.56
CA PRO A 60 4.34 -0.11 -4.61
C PRO A 60 5.06 0.55 -3.43
N ALA A 61 5.05 -0.08 -2.25
CA ALA A 61 5.76 0.45 -1.08
C ALA A 61 7.28 0.43 -1.27
N ILE A 62 7.85 -0.66 -1.78
CA ILE A 62 9.27 -0.77 -2.13
C ILE A 62 9.63 0.25 -3.20
N HIS A 63 8.80 0.38 -4.24
CA HIS A 63 9.03 1.38 -5.28
C HIS A 63 9.02 2.80 -4.72
N LEU A 64 8.12 3.12 -3.78
CA LEU A 64 8.08 4.42 -3.11
C LEU A 64 9.34 4.66 -2.25
N VAL A 65 9.84 3.64 -1.56
CA VAL A 65 11.12 3.72 -0.85
C VAL A 65 12.26 4.02 -1.81
N TYR A 66 12.34 3.28 -2.91
CA TYR A 66 13.37 3.47 -3.93
C TYR A 66 13.36 4.89 -4.51
N MET A 67 12.18 5.39 -4.91
CA MET A 67 12.06 6.75 -5.43
C MET A 67 12.45 7.81 -4.39
N GLY A 68 12.07 7.62 -3.13
CA GLY A 68 12.42 8.53 -2.07
C GLY A 68 13.87 8.50 -1.60
N THR A 69 14.67 7.53 -2.05
CA THR A 69 16.14 7.54 -1.88
C THR A 69 16.86 8.30 -2.98
N GLN A 70 16.17 8.66 -4.06
CA GLN A 70 16.70 9.57 -5.06
C GLN A 70 16.49 11.01 -4.55
N GLU A 71 17.54 11.83 -4.64
CA GLU A 71 17.53 13.21 -4.15
C GLU A 71 16.51 14.07 -4.92
N THR A 72 15.27 14.12 -4.44
CA THR A 72 14.18 14.92 -5.01
C THR A 72 14.08 16.33 -4.42
N GLY A 73 14.95 16.69 -3.46
CA GLY A 73 14.99 18.02 -2.84
C GLY A 73 13.79 18.33 -1.91
N GLN A 74 13.04 17.32 -1.46
CA GLN A 74 11.89 17.49 -0.55
C GLN A 74 12.28 17.40 0.94
N ILE A 75 11.61 18.21 1.78
CA ILE A 75 11.82 18.31 3.24
C ILE A 75 11.44 17.00 3.98
N ILE A 76 10.45 16.28 3.45
CA ILE A 76 10.06 14.95 3.94
C ILE A 76 10.53 13.95 2.90
N SER A 77 11.42 13.05 3.28
CA SER A 77 11.85 11.98 2.38
C SER A 77 10.67 11.05 2.10
N GLU A 78 10.31 10.92 0.81
CA GLU A 78 9.29 9.97 0.34
C GLU A 78 9.62 8.53 0.77
N ALA A 79 10.90 8.24 1.05
CA ALA A 79 11.35 6.95 1.56
C ALA A 79 10.78 6.64 2.94
N SER A 80 10.63 7.65 3.81
CA SER A 80 10.04 7.47 5.14
C SER A 80 8.59 7.01 5.04
N ILE A 81 7.83 7.59 4.11
CA ILE A 81 6.44 7.21 3.84
C ILE A 81 6.39 5.79 3.27
N GLY A 82 7.26 5.49 2.31
CA GLY A 82 7.41 4.14 1.76
C GLY A 82 7.68 3.09 2.82
N ILE A 83 8.57 3.37 3.78
CA ILE A 83 8.91 2.47 4.89
C ILE A 83 7.69 2.21 5.78
N VAL A 84 6.93 3.25 6.12
CA VAL A 84 5.71 3.12 6.93
C VAL A 84 4.69 2.22 6.23
N VAL A 85 4.46 2.44 4.93
CA VAL A 85 3.51 1.63 4.14
C VAL A 85 4.02 0.18 3.98
N LEU A 86 5.32 -0.01 3.83
CA LEU A 86 5.94 -1.33 3.75
C LEU A 86 5.71 -2.13 5.04
N ILE A 87 6.03 -1.53 6.19
CA ILE A 87 5.81 -2.14 7.52
C ILE A 87 4.33 -2.47 7.72
N PHE A 88 3.44 -1.55 7.31
CA PHE A 88 2.00 -1.78 7.38
C PHE A 88 1.56 -3.05 6.63
N TYR A 89 2.02 -3.24 5.39
CA TYR A 89 1.66 -4.44 4.63
C TYR A 89 2.29 -5.71 5.21
N LEU A 90 3.53 -5.65 5.72
CA LEU A 90 4.16 -6.79 6.40
C LEU A 90 3.35 -7.24 7.63
N ILE A 91 2.90 -6.30 8.45
CA ILE A 91 2.03 -6.58 9.61
C ILE A 91 0.69 -7.19 9.16
N CYS A 92 0.08 -6.64 8.10
CA CYS A 92 -1.17 -7.18 7.54
C CYS A 92 -1.00 -8.62 7.05
N GLY A 93 0.09 -8.89 6.32
CA GLY A 93 0.45 -10.23 5.85
C GLY A 93 0.66 -11.21 7.00
N TYR A 94 1.46 -10.85 7.99
CA TYR A 94 1.69 -11.67 9.19
C TYR A 94 0.38 -12.02 9.90
N TRP A 95 -0.51 -11.03 10.06
CA TRP A 95 -1.77 -11.25 10.77
C TRP A 95 -2.72 -12.19 10.02
N ILE A 96 -2.85 -12.04 8.70
CA ILE A 96 -3.63 -12.96 7.86
C ILE A 96 -3.01 -14.36 7.85
N TYR A 97 -1.68 -14.47 7.75
CA TYR A 97 -0.98 -15.75 7.82
C TYR A 97 -1.27 -16.51 9.12
N ARG A 98 -1.15 -15.83 10.27
CA ARG A 98 -1.48 -16.42 11.58
C ARG A 98 -2.95 -16.81 11.69
N LYS A 99 -3.86 -16.02 11.10
CA LYS A 99 -5.29 -16.32 11.08
C LYS A 99 -5.56 -17.59 10.25
N ASN A 100 -4.95 -17.73 9.09
CA ASN A 100 -5.13 -18.88 8.21
C ASN A 100 -4.63 -20.18 8.86
N ILE A 101 -3.48 -20.15 9.56
CA ILE A 101 -2.99 -21.30 10.33
C ILE A 101 -4.00 -21.73 11.40
N LYS A 102 -4.53 -20.76 12.17
CA LYS A 102 -5.54 -21.06 13.21
C LYS A 102 -6.82 -21.66 12.64
N LEU A 103 -7.24 -21.24 11.44
CA LEU A 103 -8.39 -21.83 10.75
C LEU A 103 -8.10 -23.27 10.30
N SER A 104 -6.91 -23.53 9.75
CA SER A 104 -6.51 -24.87 9.32
C SER A 104 -6.43 -25.88 10.46
N HIS A 105 -6.09 -25.44 11.67
CA HIS A 105 -6.05 -26.32 12.87
C HIS A 105 -7.43 -26.56 13.50
N LYS A 106 -8.48 -25.86 13.05
CA LYS A 106 -9.84 -25.96 13.58
C LYS A 106 -10.79 -26.80 12.73
N LEU A 107 -10.36 -27.16 11.52
CA LEU A 107 -11.02 -28.04 10.56
C LEU A 107 -10.50 -29.47 10.74
#